data_AF-A0A6P7JMF8-F1
#
_entry.id   AF-A0A6P7JMF8-F1
#
_cell.length_a   1.000
_cell.length_b   1.000
_cell.length_c   1.000
_cell.angle_alpha   90.00
_cell.angle_beta   90.00
_cell.angle_gamma   90.00
#
_symmetry.space_group_name_H-M   'P 1'
#
loop_
_entity.id
_entity.type
_entity.pdbx_description
1 polymer ?
#
loop_
_entity_poly.entity_id
_entity_poly.type
_entity_poly.pdbx_seq_one_letter_code
_entity_poly.pdbx_strand_id
1 'polypeptide(L)'
;MNNPDPGPEQPYFTLSCCEVLVAGTIRLRISMATDDQVIEVRAKKRTGSHSLVTALRTTLEGHYPDKSLALGGTFIIQKGKAKIHIMPREFSVCPLNTNDDVNNWLKHFEVSAPLICQSVLVSRDPGLDLRVEHTHCFSHHGEGGHYYIDTTPDSVEYLGYFVPAEFVYRIDRPKETHKVGRD
;
A
#
# COMPACT_ATOMS: atom_id res chain seq x y z
N MET A 1 33.88 12.18 43.65
CA MET A 1 32.77 11.53 42.93
C MET A 1 32.89 11.97 41.50
N ASN A 2 33.34 11.08 40.62
CA ASN A 2 33.54 11.38 39.20
C ASN A 2 32.18 11.27 38.49
N ASN A 3 31.79 12.31 37.75
CA ASN A 3 30.68 12.21 36.81
C ASN A 3 31.02 11.17 35.73
N PRO A 4 30.09 10.29 35.35
CA PRO A 4 30.32 9.37 34.26
C PRO A 4 30.45 10.14 32.94
N ASP A 5 31.37 9.66 32.11
CA ASP A 5 31.66 10.11 30.76
C ASP A 5 30.38 10.00 29.89
N PRO A 6 29.93 11.09 29.22
CA PRO A 6 28.83 10.97 28.27
C PRO A 6 29.33 10.09 27.11
N GLY A 7 28.74 8.90 26.97
CA GLY A 7 29.04 8.01 25.85
C GLY A 7 28.88 8.69 24.49
N PRO A 8 29.44 8.12 23.41
CA PRO A 8 29.49 8.77 22.11
C PRO A 8 28.09 9.16 21.65
N GLU A 9 27.93 10.46 21.33
CA GLU A 9 26.72 11.00 20.72
C GLU A 9 26.37 10.16 19.49
N GLN A 10 25.17 9.57 19.49
CA GLN A 10 24.62 8.95 18.28
C GLN A 10 24.51 10.04 17.21
N PRO A 11 25.02 9.80 15.98
CA PRO A 11 24.89 10.77 14.92
C PRO A 11 23.41 10.94 14.58
N TYR A 12 22.83 12.07 14.99
CA TYR A 12 21.58 12.54 14.44
C TYR A 12 21.83 12.94 12.98
N PHE A 13 21.51 12.04 12.06
CA PHE A 13 21.47 12.36 10.64
C PHE A 13 20.35 13.39 10.41
N THR A 14 20.73 14.66 10.29
CA THR A 14 19.85 15.71 9.78
C THR A 14 19.87 15.60 8.27
N LEU A 15 18.89 14.88 7.72
CA LEU A 15 18.71 14.80 6.27
C LEU A 15 18.21 16.16 5.77
N SER A 16 18.90 16.71 4.78
CA SER A 16 18.42 17.86 4.02
C SER A 16 17.10 17.49 3.34
N CYS A 17 16.16 18.45 3.25
CA CYS A 17 14.82 18.30 2.69
C CYS A 17 14.77 17.85 1.21
N CYS A 18 15.93 17.64 0.57
CA CYS A 18 16.08 17.19 -0.83
C CYS A 18 16.45 15.70 -0.99
N GLU A 19 16.58 14.92 0.08
CA GLU A 19 16.86 13.48 -0.01
C GLU A 19 15.57 12.65 0.01
N VAL A 20 15.47 11.67 -0.91
CA VAL A 20 14.37 10.71 -0.93
C VAL A 20 14.78 9.50 -0.08
N LEU A 21 14.42 9.53 1.21
CA LEU A 21 14.58 8.38 2.09
C LEU A 21 13.23 7.68 2.29
N VAL A 22 13.20 6.38 2.00
CA VAL A 22 12.10 5.49 2.33
C VAL A 22 12.70 4.19 2.87
N ALA A 23 12.13 3.65 3.95
CA ALA A 23 12.63 2.47 4.63
C ALA A 23 11.56 1.37 4.74
N GLY A 24 12.00 0.13 4.95
CA GLY A 24 11.11 -1.04 4.96
C GLY A 24 10.81 -1.55 3.55
N THR A 25 9.60 -2.08 3.33
CA THR A 25 9.25 -2.65 2.02
C THR A 25 8.40 -1.68 1.18
N ILE A 26 8.95 -1.27 0.04
CA ILE A 26 8.35 -0.27 -0.85
C ILE A 26 7.84 -0.96 -2.11
N ARG A 27 6.67 -0.56 -2.59
CA ARG A 27 6.14 -0.97 -3.89
C ARG A 27 5.89 0.29 -4.70
N LEU A 28 6.49 0.38 -5.88
CA LEU A 28 6.46 1.56 -6.73
C LEU A 28 5.88 1.21 -8.09
N ARG A 29 5.05 2.12 -8.60
CA ARG A 29 4.82 2.26 -10.03
C ARG A 29 5.75 3.37 -10.52
N ILE A 30 6.50 3.10 -11.59
CA ILE A 30 7.36 4.08 -12.24
C ILE A 30 6.93 4.16 -13.71
N SER A 31 6.68 5.37 -14.20
CA SER A 31 6.42 5.64 -15.60
C SER A 31 6.97 7.02 -15.95
N MET A 32 7.27 7.24 -17.23
CA MET A 32 7.45 8.61 -17.72
C MET A 32 6.11 9.34 -17.65
N ALA A 33 6.13 10.64 -17.36
CA ALA A 33 4.94 11.47 -17.41
C ALA A 33 4.66 11.84 -18.87
N THR A 34 3.81 11.05 -19.52
CA THR A 34 3.41 11.18 -20.92
C THR A 34 1.89 11.24 -21.00
N ASP A 35 1.36 11.83 -22.08
CA ASP A 35 -0.08 11.88 -22.38
C ASP A 35 -0.62 10.54 -22.93
N ASP A 36 -0.06 9.43 -22.45
CA ASP A 36 -0.41 8.09 -22.93
C ASP A 36 -1.83 7.69 -22.50
N GLN A 37 -2.40 6.74 -23.24
CA GLN A 37 -3.71 6.19 -22.92
C GLN A 37 -3.69 5.46 -21.58
N VAL A 38 -4.72 5.71 -20.78
CA VAL A 38 -4.93 5.10 -19.46
C VAL A 38 -6.28 4.39 -19.40
N ILE A 39 -6.38 3.41 -18.50
CA ILE A 39 -7.65 2.76 -18.18
C ILE A 39 -8.35 3.59 -17.12
N GLU A 40 -9.44 4.26 -17.50
CA GLU A 40 -10.34 4.92 -16.54
C GLU A 40 -11.30 3.88 -15.93
N VAL A 41 -11.31 3.79 -14.60
CA VAL A 41 -12.20 2.93 -13.83
C VAL A 41 -13.14 3.80 -13.00
N ARG A 42 -14.44 3.73 -13.29
CA ARG A 42 -15.49 4.33 -12.47
C ARG A 42 -16.31 3.22 -11.82
N ALA A 43 -16.35 3.21 -10.50
CA ALA A 43 -17.15 2.26 -9.74
C ALA A 43 -17.92 3.00 -8.65
N LYS A 44 -19.19 2.66 -8.46
CA LYS A 44 -20.03 3.20 -7.38
C LYS A 44 -20.83 2.06 -6.78
N LYS A 45 -21.14 2.19 -5.48
CA LYS A 45 -21.88 1.19 -4.71
C LYS A 45 -21.24 -0.20 -4.78
N ARG A 46 -20.48 -0.58 -3.77
CA ARG A 46 -19.89 -1.92 -3.70
C ARG A 46 -20.97 -2.94 -3.36
N THR A 47 -21.23 -3.87 -4.28
CA THR A 47 -22.24 -4.94 -4.15
C THR A 47 -21.66 -6.31 -3.78
N GLY A 48 -20.33 -6.44 -3.73
CA GLY A 48 -19.62 -7.66 -3.37
C GLY A 48 -18.70 -7.49 -2.15
N SER A 49 -18.01 -8.56 -1.79
CA SER A 49 -17.07 -8.56 -0.65
C SER A 49 -15.71 -7.95 -0.95
N HIS A 50 -15.32 -7.87 -2.22
CA HIS A 50 -13.99 -7.40 -2.62
C HIS A 50 -13.87 -5.86 -2.56
N SER A 51 -12.71 -5.38 -2.08
CA SER A 51 -12.29 -3.99 -2.30
C SER A 51 -12.17 -3.69 -3.81
N LEU A 52 -12.07 -2.40 -4.19
CA LEU A 52 -11.82 -2.03 -5.58
C LEU A 52 -10.57 -2.73 -6.13
N VAL A 53 -9.49 -2.72 -5.36
CA VAL A 53 -8.17 -3.27 -5.76
C VAL A 53 -8.23 -4.78 -5.89
N THR A 54 -8.86 -5.45 -4.93
CA THR A 54 -9.05 -6.92 -4.97
C THR A 54 -9.95 -7.32 -6.14
N ALA A 55 -10.99 -6.54 -6.45
CA ALA A 55 -11.86 -6.80 -7.59
C ALA A 55 -11.10 -6.68 -8.92
N LEU A 56 -10.26 -5.65 -9.08
CA LEU A 56 -9.40 -5.48 -10.25
C LEU A 56 -8.42 -6.66 -10.38
N ARG A 57 -7.70 -7.01 -9.30
CA ARG A 57 -6.72 -8.10 -9.31
C ARG A 57 -7.36 -9.45 -9.65
N THR A 58 -8.42 -9.82 -8.95
CA THR A 58 -9.11 -11.11 -9.15
C THR A 58 -9.70 -11.24 -10.55
N THR A 59 -10.21 -10.14 -11.11
CA THR A 59 -10.71 -10.11 -12.49
C THR A 59 -9.60 -10.38 -13.51
N LEU A 60 -8.44 -9.74 -13.34
CA LEU A 60 -7.27 -9.99 -14.21
C LEU A 60 -6.75 -11.42 -14.08
N GLU A 61 -6.67 -11.95 -12.86
CA GLU A 61 -6.25 -13.34 -12.62
C GLU A 61 -7.21 -14.35 -13.26
N GLY A 62 -8.52 -14.13 -13.13
CA GLY A 62 -9.52 -15.01 -13.72
C GLY A 62 -9.55 -14.98 -15.25
N HIS A 63 -9.35 -13.80 -15.85
CA HIS A 63 -9.39 -13.65 -17.32
C HIS A 63 -8.09 -14.10 -18.00
N TYR A 64 -6.94 -13.94 -17.33
CA TYR A 64 -5.63 -14.33 -17.86
C TYR A 64 -4.92 -15.31 -16.91
N PRO A 65 -5.43 -16.54 -16.74
CA PRO A 65 -4.96 -17.47 -15.71
C PRO A 65 -3.48 -17.87 -15.87
N ASP A 66 -2.99 -17.89 -17.11
CA ASP A 66 -1.63 -18.31 -17.47
C ASP A 66 -0.62 -17.14 -17.52
N LYS A 67 -1.06 -15.91 -17.19
CA LYS A 67 -0.21 -14.71 -17.23
C LYS A 67 -0.17 -14.01 -15.87
N SER A 68 1.02 -13.54 -15.49
CA SER A 68 1.17 -12.59 -14.40
C SER A 68 1.09 -11.18 -14.97
N LEU A 69 0.07 -10.42 -14.56
CA LEU A 69 -0.18 -9.06 -15.01
C LEU A 69 -0.05 -8.10 -13.84
N ALA A 70 0.81 -7.10 -13.97
CA ALA A 70 0.93 -6.03 -12.99
C ALA A 70 0.15 -4.80 -13.48
N LEU A 71 -0.59 -4.17 -12.57
CA LEU A 71 -1.36 -2.96 -12.81
C LEU A 71 -1.00 -1.96 -11.70
N GLY A 72 -0.73 -0.72 -12.08
CA GLY A 72 -0.50 0.34 -11.12
C GLY A 72 -1.26 1.60 -11.52
N GLY A 73 -1.46 2.51 -10.58
CA GLY A 73 -2.13 3.76 -10.87
C GLY A 73 -2.57 4.51 -9.62
N THR A 74 -3.41 5.52 -9.85
CA THR A 74 -4.01 6.31 -8.79
C THR A 74 -5.52 6.18 -8.88
N PHE A 75 -6.20 6.15 -7.73
CA PHE A 75 -7.64 6.31 -7.68
C PHE A 75 -8.04 7.22 -6.54
N ILE A 76 -9.21 7.84 -6.69
CA ILE A 76 -9.82 8.70 -5.70
C ILE A 76 -11.04 7.96 -5.15
N ILE A 77 -11.12 7.84 -3.83
CA ILE A 77 -12.39 7.57 -3.15
C ILE A 77 -13.10 8.91 -3.08
N GLN A 78 -14.05 9.15 -4.00
CA GLN A 78 -14.73 10.43 -4.15
C GLN A 78 -15.78 10.65 -3.05
N LYS A 79 -16.44 9.56 -2.63
CA LYS A 79 -17.43 9.53 -1.54
C LYS A 79 -17.28 8.28 -0.72
N GLY A 80 -17.74 8.35 0.53
CA GLY A 80 -17.74 7.24 1.47
C GLY A 80 -16.58 7.30 2.47
N LYS A 81 -16.31 6.17 3.10
CA LYS A 81 -15.24 5.99 4.08
C LYS A 81 -14.43 4.74 3.80
N ALA A 82 -13.22 4.68 4.34
CA ALA A 82 -12.32 3.54 4.19
C ALA A 82 -11.70 3.13 5.53
N LYS A 83 -11.48 1.82 5.67
CA LYS A 83 -10.63 1.26 6.72
C LYS A 83 -9.17 1.38 6.27
N ILE A 84 -8.35 2.00 7.10
CA ILE A 84 -6.91 2.09 6.91
C ILE A 84 -6.15 1.63 8.16
N HIS A 85 -4.84 1.42 8.04
CA HIS A 85 -3.95 1.42 9.20
C HIS A 85 -2.76 2.37 9.04
N ILE A 86 -2.18 2.72 10.19
CA ILE A 86 -0.87 3.37 10.30
C ILE A 86 -0.05 2.55 11.29
N MET A 87 1.22 2.30 10.95
CA MET A 87 2.15 1.68 11.89
C MET A 87 2.40 2.62 13.09
N PRO A 88 2.49 2.10 14.32
CA PRO A 88 2.97 2.89 15.46
C PRO A 88 4.31 3.57 15.18
N ARG A 89 4.57 4.66 15.91
CA ARG A 89 5.82 5.44 15.79
C ARG A 89 7.06 4.58 16.06
N GLU A 90 6.98 3.69 17.05
CA GLU A 90 8.07 2.80 17.45
C GLU A 90 7.79 1.38 16.97
N PHE A 91 8.83 0.67 16.53
CA PHE A 91 8.74 -0.75 16.21
C PHE A 91 8.43 -1.60 17.45
N SER A 92 7.83 -2.77 17.22
CA SER A 92 7.60 -3.73 18.30
C SER A 92 8.91 -4.14 18.97
N VAL A 93 8.90 -4.19 20.31
CA VAL A 93 10.04 -4.67 21.11
C VAL A 93 10.13 -6.20 21.16
N CYS A 94 9.11 -6.90 20.65
CA CYS A 94 9.06 -8.36 20.54
C CYS A 94 8.64 -8.80 19.12
N PRO A 95 9.02 -10.02 18.69
CA PRO A 95 8.61 -10.54 17.39
C PRO A 95 7.09 -10.62 17.26
N LEU A 96 6.56 -10.16 16.11
CA LEU A 96 5.15 -10.31 15.72
C LEU A 96 5.06 -11.52 14.79
N ASN A 97 4.68 -12.68 15.32
CA ASN A 97 4.81 -13.96 14.62
C ASN A 97 3.55 -14.38 13.86
N THR A 98 2.42 -13.72 14.13
CA THR A 98 1.12 -14.03 13.52
C THR A 98 0.48 -12.79 12.92
N ASN A 99 -0.50 -12.99 12.02
CA ASN A 99 -1.29 -11.88 11.49
C ASN A 99 -2.02 -11.14 12.61
N ASP A 100 -2.45 -11.84 13.65
CA ASP A 100 -3.11 -11.22 14.81
C ASP A 100 -2.14 -10.36 15.62
N ASP A 101 -0.89 -10.81 15.83
CA ASP A 101 0.14 -10.00 16.48
C ASP A 101 0.37 -8.70 15.70
N VAL A 102 0.48 -8.80 14.37
CA VAL A 102 0.64 -7.63 13.49
C VAL A 102 -0.59 -6.72 13.57
N ASN A 103 -1.80 -7.26 13.44
CA ASN A 103 -3.03 -6.49 13.45
C ASN A 103 -3.29 -5.79 14.79
N ASN A 104 -2.90 -6.42 15.90
CA ASN A 104 -3.00 -5.83 17.24
C ASN A 104 -1.97 -4.72 17.46
N TRP A 105 -0.79 -4.81 16.83
CA TRP A 105 0.23 -3.77 16.86
C TRP A 105 -0.15 -2.56 15.96
N LEU A 106 -0.76 -2.81 14.80
CA LEU A 106 -1.19 -1.77 13.87
C LEU A 106 -2.34 -0.90 14.41
N LYS A 107 -2.26 0.41 14.17
CA LYS A 107 -3.34 1.34 14.53
C LYS A 107 -4.32 1.46 13.36
N HIS A 108 -5.54 0.96 13.57
CA HIS A 108 -6.59 0.96 12.56
C HIS A 108 -7.52 2.17 12.71
N PHE A 109 -7.95 2.72 11.58
CA PHE A 109 -8.82 3.89 11.52
C PHE A 109 -9.90 3.71 10.45
N GLU A 110 -11.03 4.35 10.67
CA GLU A 110 -12.00 4.65 9.62
C GLU A 110 -11.82 6.12 9.23
N VAL A 111 -11.52 6.36 7.96
CA VAL A 111 -11.23 7.70 7.40
C VAL A 111 -12.21 8.04 6.28
N SER A 112 -12.39 9.33 6.01
CA SER A 112 -13.42 9.86 5.11
C SER A 112 -12.86 10.30 3.76
N ALA A 113 -13.65 10.08 2.72
CA ALA A 113 -13.42 10.70 1.41
C ALA A 113 -13.43 12.25 1.50
N PRO A 114 -12.73 12.96 0.59
CA PRO A 114 -11.95 12.42 -0.53
C PRO A 114 -10.59 11.87 -0.09
N LEU A 115 -10.23 10.68 -0.59
CA LEU A 115 -8.90 10.09 -0.41
C LEU A 115 -8.25 9.86 -1.77
N ILE A 116 -6.99 10.26 -1.93
CA ILE A 116 -6.17 10.01 -3.11
C ILE A 116 -5.28 8.80 -2.81
N CYS A 117 -5.45 7.73 -3.55
CA CYS A 117 -4.85 6.44 -3.29
C CYS A 117 -3.90 6.04 -4.41
N GLN A 118 -2.67 5.69 -4.04
CA GLN A 118 -1.66 5.11 -4.92
C GLN A 118 -1.70 3.60 -4.77
N SER A 119 -1.96 2.90 -5.87
CA SER A 119 -2.18 1.45 -5.86
C SER A 119 -1.26 0.74 -6.84
N VAL A 120 -0.71 -0.38 -6.38
CA VAL A 120 0.00 -1.36 -7.18
C VAL A 120 -0.55 -2.75 -6.87
N LEU A 121 -0.77 -3.53 -7.91
CA LEU A 121 -1.22 -4.90 -7.80
C LEU A 121 -0.57 -5.78 -8.87
N VAL A 122 -0.49 -7.08 -8.58
CA VAL A 122 -0.14 -8.12 -9.55
C VAL A 122 -1.18 -9.23 -9.46
N SER A 123 -1.70 -9.66 -10.61
CA SER A 123 -2.78 -10.66 -10.69
C SER A 123 -2.40 -11.94 -9.94
N ARG A 124 -1.17 -12.42 -10.18
CA ARG A 124 -0.57 -13.63 -9.61
C ARG A 124 0.93 -13.40 -9.42
N ASP A 125 1.49 -13.79 -8.28
CA ASP A 125 2.94 -13.78 -8.07
C ASP A 125 3.63 -14.82 -8.98
N PRO A 126 4.57 -14.40 -9.86
CA PRO A 126 5.30 -15.31 -10.74
C PRO A 126 6.47 -16.05 -10.05
N GLY A 127 6.51 -16.08 -8.72
CA GLY A 127 7.55 -16.74 -7.93
C GLY A 127 8.62 -15.78 -7.38
N LEU A 128 8.33 -14.47 -7.39
CA LEU A 128 9.22 -13.40 -6.93
C LEU A 128 8.98 -13.00 -5.47
N ASP A 129 8.07 -13.69 -4.79
CA ASP A 129 7.62 -13.38 -3.43
C ASP A 129 7.08 -11.95 -3.32
N LEU A 130 6.11 -11.67 -4.19
CA LEU A 130 5.47 -10.36 -4.30
C LEU A 130 4.34 -10.22 -3.26
N ARG A 131 4.11 -8.97 -2.88
CA ARG A 131 2.85 -8.57 -2.25
C ARG A 131 1.88 -8.26 -3.39
N VAL A 132 0.80 -9.03 -3.48
CA VAL A 132 -0.07 -9.02 -4.67
C VAL A 132 -0.98 -7.80 -4.76
N GLU A 133 -1.24 -7.13 -3.64
CA GLU A 133 -2.00 -5.88 -3.55
C GLU A 133 -1.32 -4.99 -2.52
N HIS A 134 -1.13 -3.71 -2.84
CA HIS A 134 -0.65 -2.73 -1.88
C HIS A 134 -1.13 -1.34 -2.26
N THR A 135 -1.89 -0.70 -1.37
CA THR A 135 -2.45 0.63 -1.61
C THR A 135 -2.24 1.53 -0.41
N HIS A 136 -1.70 2.72 -0.64
CA HIS A 136 -1.60 3.77 0.37
C HIS A 136 -2.40 4.99 -0.09
N CYS A 137 -3.08 5.64 0.84
CA CYS A 137 -3.87 6.83 0.56
C CYS A 137 -3.36 8.05 1.36
N PHE A 138 -3.62 9.24 0.81
CA PHE A 138 -3.43 10.52 1.47
C PHE A 138 -4.60 11.46 1.12
N SER A 139 -4.70 12.59 1.82
CA SER A 139 -5.74 13.59 1.58
C SER A 139 -5.24 15.01 1.83
N HIS A 140 -6.05 16.00 1.44
CA HIS A 140 -5.84 17.40 1.81
C HIS A 140 -6.40 17.76 3.19
N HIS A 141 -7.02 16.81 3.89
CA HIS A 141 -7.64 17.01 5.20
C HIS A 141 -6.94 16.26 6.34
N GLY A 142 -5.73 15.74 6.07
CA GLY A 142 -4.85 15.16 7.10
C GLY A 142 -5.08 13.68 7.38
N GLU A 143 -5.91 12.99 6.59
CA GLU A 143 -6.12 11.54 6.70
C GLU A 143 -5.34 10.78 5.62
N GLY A 144 -4.76 9.65 6.00
CA GLY A 144 -3.97 8.81 5.12
C GLY A 144 -3.37 7.61 5.83
N GLY A 145 -2.92 6.63 5.05
CA GLY A 145 -2.38 5.37 5.56
C GLY A 145 -2.53 4.22 4.58
N HIS A 146 -2.31 3.00 5.06
CA HIS A 146 -2.45 1.78 4.29
C HIS A 146 -3.92 1.39 4.15
N TYR A 147 -4.44 1.26 2.92
CA TYR A 147 -5.85 0.97 2.62
C TYR A 147 -6.18 -0.52 2.67
N TYR A 148 -7.30 -0.86 3.30
CA TYR A 148 -7.89 -2.20 3.25
C TYR A 148 -9.10 -2.26 2.30
N ILE A 149 -10.15 -1.52 2.63
CA ILE A 149 -11.46 -1.59 1.98
C ILE A 149 -12.32 -0.38 2.36
N ASP A 150 -13.34 -0.03 1.55
CA ASP A 150 -14.39 0.88 2.01
C ASP A 150 -15.24 0.29 3.14
N THR A 151 -15.75 1.15 4.02
CA THR A 151 -16.68 0.78 5.09
C THR A 151 -18.11 1.30 4.87
N THR A 152 -18.34 2.02 3.77
CA THR A 152 -19.66 2.53 3.36
C THR A 152 -20.05 2.01 1.97
N PRO A 153 -20.28 0.70 1.81
CA PRO A 153 -20.47 0.06 0.51
C PRO A 153 -21.62 0.66 -0.32
N ASP A 154 -22.70 1.09 0.32
CA ASP A 154 -23.88 1.59 -0.38
C ASP A 154 -23.69 2.97 -1.04
N SER A 155 -22.73 3.76 -0.56
CA SER A 155 -22.51 5.15 -0.98
C SER A 155 -21.12 5.43 -1.51
N VAL A 156 -20.21 4.45 -1.50
CA VAL A 156 -18.84 4.63 -1.98
C VAL A 156 -18.82 4.92 -3.48
N GLU A 157 -17.98 5.89 -3.88
CA GLU A 157 -17.72 6.24 -5.27
C GLU A 157 -16.20 6.28 -5.51
N TYR A 158 -15.76 5.62 -6.57
CA TYR A 158 -14.37 5.48 -6.97
C TYR A 158 -14.17 6.02 -8.39
N LEU A 159 -13.08 6.75 -8.59
CA LEU A 159 -12.55 7.14 -9.89
C LEU A 159 -11.06 6.82 -9.94
N GLY A 160 -10.62 5.93 -10.81
CA GLY A 160 -9.22 5.54 -10.94
C GLY A 160 -8.69 5.58 -12.35
N TYR A 161 -7.38 5.78 -12.46
CA TYR A 161 -6.62 5.76 -13.71
C TYR A 161 -5.45 4.80 -13.55
N PHE A 162 -5.45 3.73 -14.35
CA PHE A 162 -4.50 2.64 -14.24
C PHE A 162 -3.80 2.35 -15.58
N VAL A 163 -2.58 1.81 -15.51
CA VAL A 163 -1.80 1.37 -16.67
C VAL A 163 -1.13 0.04 -16.33
N PRO A 164 -1.14 -0.95 -17.24
CA PRO A 164 -0.39 -2.19 -17.05
C PRO A 164 1.11 -1.91 -17.02
N ALA A 165 1.87 -2.64 -16.20
CA ALA A 165 3.32 -2.55 -16.20
C ALA A 165 3.90 -3.46 -17.28
N GLU A 166 4.88 -2.94 -18.03
CA GLU A 166 5.65 -3.73 -19.01
C GLU A 166 6.68 -4.63 -18.33
N PHE A 167 7.27 -4.15 -17.23
CA PHE A 167 8.30 -4.85 -16.47
C PHE A 167 8.00 -4.84 -14.97
N VAL A 168 8.41 -5.91 -14.28
CA VAL A 168 8.41 -6.01 -12.83
C VAL A 168 9.85 -6.29 -12.37
N TYR A 169 10.38 -5.38 -11.56
CA TYR A 169 11.72 -5.51 -10.98
C TYR A 169 11.60 -5.89 -9.51
N ARG A 170 12.28 -6.97 -9.11
CA ARG A 170 12.40 -7.36 -7.69
C ARG A 170 13.81 -7.05 -7.20
N ILE A 171 13.92 -5.95 -6.46
CA ILE A 171 15.18 -5.49 -5.86
C ILE A 171 15.20 -5.94 -4.40
N ASP A 172 16.36 -6.39 -3.91
CA ASP A 172 16.60 -6.81 -2.53
C ASP A 172 15.51 -7.75 -1.97
N ARG A 173 15.39 -8.93 -2.58
CA ARG A 173 14.45 -9.96 -2.12
C ARG A 173 14.95 -10.55 -0.79
N PRO A 174 14.12 -10.60 0.27
CA PRO A 174 14.47 -11.28 1.51
C PRO A 174 14.89 -12.73 1.25
N LYS A 175 16.02 -13.13 1.84
CA LYS A 175 16.51 -14.53 1.79
C LYS A 175 15.59 -15.46 2.58
N GLU A 176 15.09 -14.96 3.70
CA GLU A 176 14.11 -15.62 4.56
C GLU A 176 12.76 -14.92 4.38
N THR A 177 11.69 -15.69 4.21
CA THR A 177 10.35 -15.14 3.95
C THR A 177 9.27 -15.87 4.73
N HIS A 178 8.16 -15.17 4.95
CA HIS A 178 6.96 -15.66 5.61
C HIS A 178 5.72 -15.02 4.98
N LYS A 179 4.54 -15.55 5.30
CA LYS A 179 3.24 -14.99 4.81
C LYS A 179 2.55 -14.05 5.80
N VAL A 180 3.12 -13.86 6.99
CA VAL A 180 2.61 -12.96 8.04
C VAL A 180 2.67 -11.49 7.62
N GLY A 181 1.66 -10.70 7.99
CA GLY A 181 1.60 -9.25 7.79
C GLY A 181 1.41 -8.82 6.33
N ARG A 182 0.71 -9.65 5.55
CA ARG A 182 0.47 -9.43 4.11
C ARG A 182 -0.93 -8.91 3.77
N ASP A 183 -1.69 -8.50 4.77
CA ASP A 183 -3.03 -7.89 4.62
C ASP A 183 -2.94 -6.37 4.54
#